data_AF-A0A2K6T1Q5-F1
#
_entry.id   AF-A0A2K6T1Q5-F1
#
_cell.length_a   1.000
_cell.length_b   1.000
_cell.length_c   1.000
_cell.angle_alpha   90.00
_cell.angle_beta   90.00
_cell.angle_gamma   90.00
#
_symmetry.space_group_name_H-M   'P 1'
#
loop_
_entity.id
_entity.type
_entity.pdbx_description
1 polymer ?
#
loop_
_entity_poly.entity_id
_entity_poly.type
_entity_poly.pdbx_seq_one_letter_code
_entity_poly.pdbx_strand_id
1 'polypeptide(L)' 'MNYMPGTASLIEDIDKKHLVLLRDGRTLIGFLRSIDQF' A
#
# COMPACT_ATOMS: atom_id res chain seq x y z
N MET A 1 17.67 1.80 -8.00
CA MET A 1 16.30 1.95 -8.54
C MET A 1 15.90 3.40 -8.37
N ASN A 2 15.30 4.01 -9.40
CA ASN A 2 14.79 5.38 -9.29
C ASN A 2 13.63 5.41 -8.30
N TYR A 3 13.64 6.37 -7.38
CA TYR A 3 12.57 6.62 -6.43
C TYR A 3 11.24 6.84 -7.18
N MET A 4 10.19 6.09 -6.80
CA MET A 4 8.84 6.28 -7.29
C MET A 4 8.03 7.13 -6.30
N PRO A 5 7.56 8.33 -6.68
CA PRO A 5 6.81 9.20 -5.78
C PRO A 5 5.34 8.78 -5.64
N GLY A 6 4.73 9.07 -4.50
CA GLY A 6 3.28 8.91 -4.28
C GLY A 6 2.82 7.45 -4.35
N THR A 7 1.64 7.20 -4.91
CA THR A 7 1.05 5.85 -5.02
C THR A 7 1.97 4.84 -5.72
N ALA A 8 2.86 5.31 -6.60
CA ALA A 8 3.81 4.45 -7.29
C ALA A 8 4.85 3.81 -6.33
N SER A 9 5.10 4.38 -5.14
CA SER A 9 5.99 3.76 -4.16
C SER A 9 5.45 2.43 -3.62
N LEU A 10 4.12 2.23 -3.64
CA LEU A 10 3.48 1.00 -3.15
C LEU A 10 3.81 -0.23 -4.04
N ILE A 11 4.33 -0.02 -5.25
CA ILE A 11 4.82 -1.12 -6.10
C ILE A 11 5.95 -1.88 -5.41
N GLU A 12 6.80 -1.19 -4.64
CA GLU A 12 7.91 -1.81 -3.91
C GLU A 12 7.44 -2.65 -2.72
N ASP A 13 6.16 -2.56 -2.38
CA ASP A 13 5.53 -3.12 -1.17
C ASP A 13 4.59 -4.29 -1.45
N ILE A 14 4.48 -4.70 -2.72
CA ILE A 14 3.79 -5.92 -3.13
C ILE A 14 4.34 -7.13 -2.36
N ASP A 15 3.43 -8.01 -1.98
CA ASP A 15 3.65 -9.24 -1.20
C ASP A 15 4.18 -9.03 0.24
N LYS A 16 4.19 -7.79 0.73
CA LYS A 16 4.48 -7.49 2.14
C LYS A 16 3.21 -7.29 2.96
N LYS A 17 3.29 -7.62 4.25
CA LYS A 17 2.21 -7.40 5.21
C LYS A 17 2.13 -5.92 5.58
N HIS A 18 0.94 -5.34 5.46
CA HIS A 18 0.64 -3.94 5.70
C HIS A 18 -0.42 -3.73 6.78
N LEU A 19 -0.34 -2.58 7.45
CA LEU A 19 -1.40 -2.01 8.26
C LEU A 19 -2.03 -0.86 7.47
N VAL A 20 -3.35 -0.86 7.33
CA VAL A 20 -4.10 0.20 6.66
C VAL A 20 -5.07 0.82 7.65
N LEU A 21 -5.01 2.15 7.80
CA LEU A 21 -5.96 2.93 8.58
C LEU A 21 -6.99 3.56 7.64
N LEU A 22 -8.25 3.20 7.80
CA LEU A 22 -9.35 3.81 7.05
C LEU A 22 -9.80 5.11 7.72
N ARG A 23 -10.41 6.02 6.94
CA ARG A 23 -10.88 7.32 7.44
C ARG A 23 -11.92 7.22 8.55
N ASP A 24 -12.65 6.11 8.62
CA ASP A 24 -13.62 5.81 9.68
C ASP A 24 -12.98 5.24 10.96
N GLY A 25 -11.65 5.20 11.03
CA GLY A 25 -10.89 4.73 12.18
C GLY A 25 -10.70 3.22 12.25
N ARG A 26 -11.19 2.45 11.26
CA ARG A 26 -10.93 1.01 11.21
C ARG A 26 -9.50 0.71 10.78
N THR A 27 -8.93 -0.34 11.37
CA THR A 27 -7.62 -0.87 11.01
C THR A 27 -7.77 -2.20 10.27
N LEU A 28 -7.13 -2.32 9.11
CA LEU A 28 -7.01 -3.58 8.36
C LEU A 28 -5.56 -4.05 8.39
N ILE A 29 -5.35 -5.36 8.49
CA ILE A 29 -4.03 -5.99 8.42
C ILE A 29 -4.08 -7.13 7.41
N GLY A 30 -3.18 -7.09 6.41
CA GLY A 30 -3.16 -8.08 5.33
C GLY A 30 -1.91 -7.96 4.46
N PHE A 31 -1.80 -8.79 3.43
CA PHE A 31 -0.73 -8.70 2.43
C PHE A 31 -1.19 -7.84 1.24
N LEU A 32 -0.36 -6.88 0.81
CA LEU A 32 -0.64 -6.08 -0.37
C LEU A 32 -0.39 -6.91 -1.63
N ARG A 33 -1.43 -7.19 -2.43
CA ARG A 33 -1.32 -8.06 -3.63
C ARG A 33 -1.40 -7.31 -4.94
N SER A 34 -2.13 -6.20 -4.97
CA SER A 34 -2.30 -5.36 -6.15
C SER A 34 -2.67 -3.95 -5.73
N ILE A 35 -2.32 -2.98 -6.57
CA ILE A 35 -2.70 -1.57 -6.47
C ILE A 35 -3.13 -1.08 -7.85
N ASP A 36 -3.82 0.06 -7.90
CA ASP A 36 -4.08 0.79 -9.12
C ASP A 36 -3.55 2.23 -9.02
N GLN A 37 -4.01 3.11 -9.92
CA GLN A 37 -3.52 4.48 -10.03
C GLN A 37 -4.09 5.46 -8.97
N PHE A 38 -5.02 5.02 -8.11
CA PHE A 38 -5.72 5.85 -7.12
C PHE A 38 -5.35 5.51 -5.67
#